data_AF-A0A540WZJ8-F1
#
_entry.id   AF-A0A540WZJ8-F1
#
_cell.length_a   1.000
_cell.length_b   1.000
_cell.length_c   1.000
_cell.angle_alpha   90.00
_cell.angle_beta   90.00
_cell.angle_gamma   90.00
#
_symmetry.space_group_name_H-M   'P 1'
#
loop_
_entity.id
_entity.type
_entity.pdbx_description
1 polymer ?
#
loop_
_entity_poly.entity_id
_entity_poly.type
_entity_poly.pdbx_seq_one_letter_code
_entity_poly.pdbx_strand_id
1 'polypeptide(L)'
;MPLEKNLSPDTAHLAHVGLEEFLYYEAFKAVRLSAFPYRRVFTSPDAPNSAPRFRSDLVSTLADEHDFKRIPPTERCALYDRDDACLLLYRHPAAPMFSLSLGCEDPVKMELLASEFEARTQLKGVIVKG
;
A
#
# COMPACT_ATOMS: atom_id res chain seq x y z
N MET A 1 -13.48 -23.78 19.19
CA MET A 1 -14.07 -22.49 18.75
C MET A 1 -14.10 -22.49 17.24
N PRO A 2 -15.26 -22.42 16.58
CA PRO A 2 -15.32 -22.51 15.12
C PRO A 2 -15.01 -21.16 14.47
N LEU A 3 -14.28 -21.23 13.36
CA LEU A 3 -13.72 -20.15 12.54
C LEU A 3 -14.79 -19.40 11.70
N GLU A 4 -16.01 -19.29 12.19
CA GLU A 4 -17.13 -18.73 11.43
C GLU A 4 -17.42 -17.29 11.86
N LYS A 5 -16.50 -16.39 11.53
CA LYS A 5 -16.88 -15.01 11.22
C LYS A 5 -16.71 -14.84 9.72
N ASN A 6 -17.60 -15.54 9.01
CA ASN A 6 -17.76 -15.48 7.56
C ASN A 6 -17.98 -14.02 7.15
N LEU A 7 -16.96 -13.40 6.56
CA LEU A 7 -17.16 -12.26 5.69
C LEU A 7 -18.18 -12.69 4.62
N SER A 8 -19.36 -12.09 4.61
CA SER A 8 -20.36 -12.37 3.59
C SER A 8 -19.74 -12.07 2.21
N PRO A 9 -20.00 -12.89 1.17
CA PRO A 9 -19.55 -12.62 -0.19
C PRO A 9 -19.90 -11.19 -0.66
N ASP A 10 -21.03 -10.66 -0.17
CA ASP A 10 -21.49 -9.29 -0.45
C ASP A 10 -20.60 -8.21 0.17
N THR A 11 -19.93 -8.51 1.30
CA THR A 11 -18.99 -7.58 1.96
C THR A 11 -17.62 -7.59 1.29
N ALA A 12 -17.17 -8.74 0.78
CA ALA A 12 -15.95 -8.84 -0.01
C ALA A 12 -16.10 -8.10 -1.36
N HIS A 13 -17.28 -8.17 -1.98
CA HIS A 13 -17.61 -7.43 -3.20
C HIS A 13 -17.65 -5.90 -3.03
N LEU A 14 -17.91 -5.42 -1.81
CA LEU A 14 -17.90 -3.99 -1.45
C LEU A 14 -16.54 -3.51 -0.92
N ALA A 15 -15.65 -4.44 -0.56
CA ALA A 15 -14.32 -4.12 -0.02
C ALA A 15 -13.29 -3.78 -1.09
N HIS A 16 -13.53 -4.21 -2.33
CA HIS A 16 -12.64 -4.04 -3.46
C HIS A 16 -13.42 -3.70 -4.73
N VAL A 17 -12.81 -2.93 -5.64
CA VAL A 17 -13.46 -2.52 -6.87
C VAL A 17 -13.23 -3.60 -7.91
N GLY A 18 -14.06 -4.63 -7.85
CA GLY A 18 -13.94 -5.79 -8.71
C GLY A 18 -12.99 -6.86 -8.14
N LEU A 19 -13.29 -8.11 -8.50
CA LEU A 19 -12.58 -9.30 -8.04
C LEU A 19 -11.12 -9.31 -8.53
N GLU A 20 -10.86 -8.79 -9.71
CA GLU A 20 -9.52 -8.78 -10.31
C GLU A 20 -8.55 -7.91 -9.48
N GLU A 21 -8.88 -6.64 -9.25
CA GLU A 21 -8.03 -5.74 -8.45
C GLU A 21 -7.80 -6.25 -7.02
N PHE A 22 -8.83 -6.87 -6.43
CA PHE A 22 -8.70 -7.55 -5.14
C PHE A 22 -7.65 -8.65 -5.17
N LEU A 23 -7.73 -9.55 -6.15
CA LEU A 23 -6.83 -10.68 -6.28
C LEU A 23 -5.40 -10.22 -6.54
N TYR A 24 -5.19 -9.18 -7.36
CA TYR A 24 -3.86 -8.60 -7.55
C TYR A 24 -3.31 -7.98 -6.27
N TYR A 25 -4.12 -7.20 -5.56
CA TYR A 25 -3.73 -6.61 -4.29
C TYR A 25 -3.33 -7.67 -3.26
N GLU A 26 -4.19 -8.68 -3.03
CA GLU A 26 -3.92 -9.74 -2.05
C GLU A 26 -2.74 -10.61 -2.48
N ALA A 27 -2.61 -10.97 -3.77
CA ALA A 27 -1.47 -11.73 -4.26
C ALA A 27 -0.16 -10.97 -4.08
N PHE A 28 -0.13 -9.68 -4.43
CA PHE A 28 1.06 -8.84 -4.27
C PHE A 28 1.46 -8.71 -2.81
N LYS A 29 0.49 -8.50 -1.92
CA LYS A 29 0.70 -8.43 -0.47
C LYS A 29 1.22 -9.75 0.09
N ALA A 30 0.64 -10.88 -0.31
CA ALA A 30 0.93 -12.20 0.21
C ALA A 30 2.25 -12.80 -0.32
N VAL A 31 2.65 -12.44 -1.54
CA VAL A 31 3.84 -12.99 -2.20
C VAL A 31 5.00 -12.01 -2.19
N ARG A 32 4.78 -10.78 -2.69
CA ARG A 32 5.88 -9.84 -2.92
C ARG A 32 6.21 -9.04 -1.66
N LEU A 33 5.22 -8.37 -1.07
CA LEU A 33 5.44 -7.55 0.13
C LEU A 33 5.90 -8.40 1.33
N SER A 34 5.40 -9.63 1.44
CA SER A 34 5.79 -10.57 2.51
C SER A 34 7.22 -11.09 2.41
N ALA A 35 7.81 -11.09 1.21
CA ALA A 35 9.18 -11.54 0.99
C ALA A 35 10.23 -10.57 1.57
N PHE A 36 9.85 -9.32 1.83
CA PHE A 36 10.76 -8.32 2.36
C PHE A 36 10.84 -8.36 3.89
N PRO A 37 12.06 -8.44 4.46
CA PRO A 37 12.27 -8.51 5.91
C PRO A 37 11.95 -7.21 6.65
N TYR A 38 12.06 -6.06 5.97
CA TYR A 38 11.77 -4.75 6.55
C TYR A 38 10.55 -4.14 5.90
N ARG A 39 9.54 -3.80 6.71
CA ARG A 39 8.24 -3.34 6.23
C ARG A 39 7.72 -2.17 7.05
N ARG A 40 7.06 -1.23 6.37
CA ARG A 40 6.42 -0.05 6.96
C ARG A 40 5.04 0.15 6.36
N VAL A 41 4.06 0.37 7.23
CA VAL A 41 2.70 0.75 6.82
C VAL A 41 2.49 2.20 7.17
N PHE A 42 2.05 2.98 6.20
CA PHE A 42 1.82 4.41 6.34
C PHE A 42 0.34 4.66 6.55
N THR A 43 0.04 5.42 7.60
CA THR A 43 -1.31 5.87 7.90
C THR A 43 -1.38 7.38 7.78
N SER A 44 -2.53 7.89 7.33
CA SER A 44 -2.78 9.32 7.40
C SER A 44 -2.92 9.70 8.87
N PRO A 45 -2.18 10.70 9.38
CA PRO A 45 -2.61 11.36 10.61
C PRO A 45 -4.00 11.97 10.35
N ASP A 46 -4.88 11.94 11.35
CA ASP A 46 -6.32 12.25 11.37
C ASP A 46 -6.75 13.60 10.75
N ALA A 47 -6.39 13.89 9.49
CA ALA A 47 -6.67 15.13 8.80
C ALA A 47 -7.83 14.91 7.81
N PRO A 48 -9.07 15.29 8.17
CA PRO A 48 -10.24 15.10 7.31
C PRO A 48 -10.22 15.92 6.01
N ASN A 49 -9.22 16.81 5.81
CA ASN A 49 -9.27 17.85 4.77
C ASN A 49 -8.14 17.81 3.71
N SER A 50 -7.21 16.85 3.75
CA SER A 50 -6.25 16.68 2.65
C SER A 50 -6.84 15.74 1.60
N ALA A 51 -7.05 16.23 0.38
CA ALA A 51 -7.65 15.43 -0.70
C ALA A 51 -6.85 14.12 -0.93
N PRO A 52 -7.45 12.93 -0.72
CA PRO A 52 -6.76 11.64 -0.84
C PRO A 52 -6.07 11.41 -2.20
N ARG A 53 -6.63 12.00 -3.27
CA ARG A 53 -6.05 11.96 -4.63
C ARG A 53 -4.70 12.67 -4.73
N PHE A 54 -4.57 13.83 -4.09
CA PHE A 54 -3.31 14.59 -4.11
C PHE A 54 -2.16 13.77 -3.51
N ARG A 55 -2.43 13.03 -2.43
CA ARG A 55 -1.41 12.20 -1.79
C ARG A 55 -1.12 10.90 -2.56
N SER A 56 -2.10 10.29 -3.23
CA SER A 56 -1.83 9.14 -4.11
C SER A 56 -0.95 9.52 -5.31
N ASP A 57 -1.16 10.71 -5.85
CA ASP A 57 -0.36 11.23 -6.97
C ASP A 57 1.09 11.48 -6.51
N LEU A 58 1.28 12.09 -5.33
CA LEU A 58 2.60 12.27 -4.72
C LEU A 58 3.33 10.93 -4.48
N VAL A 59 2.63 9.92 -3.96
CA VAL A 59 3.19 8.57 -3.78
C VAL A 59 3.65 7.99 -5.11
N SER A 60 2.86 8.19 -6.17
CA SER A 60 3.18 7.68 -7.50
C SER A 60 4.41 8.39 -8.08
N THR A 61 4.49 9.72 -7.96
CA THR A 61 5.68 10.49 -8.35
C THR A 61 6.93 10.06 -7.59
N LEU A 62 6.82 9.82 -6.27
CA LEU A 62 7.94 9.31 -5.47
C LEU A 62 8.37 7.91 -5.89
N ALA A 63 7.42 7.03 -6.19
CA ALA A 63 7.75 5.69 -6.67
C ALA A 63 8.55 5.77 -7.98
N ASP A 64 8.13 6.62 -8.92
CA ASP A 64 8.84 6.85 -10.18
C ASP A 64 10.25 7.46 -9.97
N GLU A 65 10.39 8.43 -9.07
CA GLU A 65 11.69 9.04 -8.70
C GLU A 65 12.68 8.03 -8.08
N HIS A 66 12.17 6.96 -7.47
CA HIS A 66 12.96 5.89 -6.84
C HIS A 66 13.06 4.60 -7.69
N ASP A 67 12.83 4.73 -9.00
CA ASP A 67 12.93 3.68 -10.01
C ASP A 67 12.00 2.47 -9.78
N PHE A 68 10.91 2.65 -9.04
CA PHE A 68 9.90 1.61 -8.92
C PHE A 68 9.10 1.50 -10.22
N LYS A 69 8.86 0.27 -10.67
CA LYS A 69 8.05 0.00 -11.86
C LYS A 69 6.62 -0.33 -11.46
N ARG A 70 5.66 0.37 -12.06
CA ARG A 70 4.24 0.13 -11.82
C ARG A 70 3.77 -1.18 -12.49
N ILE A 71 3.04 -2.00 -11.76
CA ILE A 71 2.48 -3.28 -12.25
C ILE A 71 0.98 -3.11 -12.58
N PRO A 72 0.53 -3.45 -13.80
CA PRO A 72 -0.89 -3.53 -14.17
C PRO A 72 -1.65 -4.72 -13.53
N PRO A 73 -2.99 -4.66 -13.41
CA PRO A 73 -3.92 -3.58 -13.79
C PRO A 73 -4.03 -2.46 -12.74
N THR A 74 -4.19 -1.22 -13.21
CA THR A 74 -3.79 0.02 -12.52
C THR A 74 -4.92 1.00 -12.18
N GLU A 75 -6.20 0.62 -12.25
CA GLU A 75 -7.28 1.61 -12.15
C GLU A 75 -7.48 2.18 -10.73
N ARG A 76 -7.47 1.35 -9.68
CA ARG A 76 -7.66 1.82 -8.29
C ARG A 76 -6.68 1.26 -7.25
N CYS A 77 -5.89 0.25 -7.63
CA CYS A 77 -4.65 -0.10 -6.93
C CYS A 77 -3.42 0.40 -7.71
N ALA A 78 -2.38 0.79 -6.99
CA ALA A 78 -1.08 1.04 -7.58
C ALA A 78 -0.03 0.17 -6.88
N LEU A 79 0.38 -0.86 -7.60
CA LEU A 79 1.40 -1.81 -7.19
C LEU A 79 2.69 -1.37 -7.86
N TYR A 80 3.77 -1.28 -7.09
CA TYR A 80 5.07 -0.96 -7.64
C TYR A 80 6.14 -1.92 -7.13
N ASP A 81 7.03 -2.30 -8.03
CA ASP A 81 8.09 -3.26 -7.75
C ASP A 81 9.44 -2.75 -8.24
N ARG A 82 10.45 -3.11 -7.46
CA ARG A 82 11.87 -2.89 -7.68
C ARG A 82 12.58 -4.12 -7.12
N ASP A 83 13.74 -4.47 -7.65
CA ASP A 83 14.41 -5.73 -7.26
C ASP A 83 14.53 -5.89 -5.73
N ASP A 84 14.91 -4.81 -5.03
CA ASP A 84 15.16 -4.77 -3.58
C ASP A 84 14.05 -4.12 -2.74
N ALA A 85 12.93 -3.71 -3.35
CA ALA A 85 11.84 -3.03 -2.64
C ALA A 85 10.49 -3.14 -3.37
N CYS A 86 9.39 -3.04 -2.64
CA CYS A 86 8.06 -2.91 -3.25
C CYS A 86 7.17 -1.91 -2.52
N LEU A 87 6.23 -1.33 -3.25
CA LEU A 87 5.26 -0.37 -2.74
C LEU A 87 3.84 -0.81 -3.11
N LEU A 88 2.96 -0.77 -2.13
CA LEU A 88 1.55 -1.15 -2.25
C LEU A 88 0.69 0.04 -1.84
N LEU A 89 0.02 0.65 -2.82
CA LEU A 89 -0.97 1.70 -2.60
C LEU A 89 -2.36 1.16 -2.92
N TYR A 90 -3.27 1.21 -1.95
CA TYR A 90 -4.64 0.73 -2.12
C TYR A 90 -5.67 1.73 -1.60
N ARG A 91 -6.61 2.11 -2.46
CA ARG A 91 -7.74 2.95 -2.08
C ARG A 91 -9.01 2.12 -2.00
N HIS A 92 -9.40 1.79 -0.77
CA HIS A 92 -10.61 1.01 -0.53
C HIS A 92 -11.86 1.80 -0.98
N PRO A 93 -12.77 1.23 -1.78
CA PRO A 93 -13.93 1.94 -2.33
C PRO A 93 -14.87 2.53 -1.28
N ALA A 94 -15.04 1.85 -0.15
CA ALA A 94 -15.84 2.36 0.98
C ALA A 94 -15.05 3.24 1.97
N ALA A 95 -13.74 3.43 1.78
CA ALA A 95 -12.93 4.25 2.67
C ALA A 95 -12.59 5.60 2.01
N PRO A 96 -12.69 6.72 2.75
CA PRO A 96 -12.23 8.00 2.22
C PRO A 96 -10.70 8.04 2.07
N MET A 97 -9.97 7.17 2.76
CA MET A 97 -8.49 7.13 2.80
C MET A 97 -7.92 5.97 1.97
N PHE A 98 -6.63 6.06 1.64
CA PHE A 98 -5.86 4.96 1.06
C PHE A 98 -4.91 4.37 2.11
N SER A 99 -4.54 3.10 1.94
CA SER A 99 -3.42 2.47 2.63
C SER A 99 -2.17 2.50 1.76
N LEU A 100 -1.03 2.71 2.39
CA LEU A 100 0.28 2.65 1.76
C LEU A 100 1.17 1.70 2.57
N SER A 101 1.81 0.75 1.90
CA SER A 101 2.82 -0.13 2.50
C SER A 101 4.08 -0.13 1.65
N LEU A 102 5.23 -0.20 2.31
CA LEU A 102 6.55 -0.29 1.68
C LEU A 102 7.28 -1.50 2.30
N GLY A 103 7.91 -2.30 1.44
CA GLY A 103 8.82 -3.38 1.83
C GLY A 103 10.20 -3.17 1.21
N CYS A 104 11.25 -3.51 1.93
CA CYS A 104 12.63 -3.43 1.43
C CYS A 104 13.52 -4.52 2.05
N GLU A 105 14.55 -4.93 1.32
CA GLU A 105 15.54 -5.92 1.77
C GLU A 105 16.53 -5.35 2.79
N ASP A 106 16.83 -4.06 2.71
CA ASP A 106 17.85 -3.42 3.53
C ASP A 106 17.21 -2.46 4.56
N PRO A 107 17.59 -2.52 5.85
CA PRO A 107 16.98 -1.69 6.88
C PRO A 107 17.34 -0.22 6.77
N VAL A 108 18.55 0.11 6.29
CA VAL A 108 19.00 1.50 6.13
C VAL A 108 18.25 2.15 4.98
N LYS A 109 18.13 1.45 3.84
CA LYS A 109 17.31 1.90 2.71
C LYS A 109 15.85 2.03 3.10
N MET A 110 15.31 1.09 3.88
CA MET A 110 13.94 1.16 4.38
C MET A 110 13.70 2.45 5.19
N GLU A 111 14.61 2.81 6.11
CA GLU A 111 14.48 4.05 6.88
C GLU A 111 14.64 5.32 6.03
N LEU A 112 15.53 5.30 5.04
CA LEU A 112 15.69 6.42 4.10
C LEU A 112 14.42 6.64 3.28
N LEU A 113 13.92 5.58 2.64
CA LEU A 113 12.67 5.62 1.87
C LEU A 113 11.51 6.04 2.77
N ALA A 114 11.38 5.45 3.96
CA ALA A 114 10.30 5.81 4.87
C ALA A 114 10.34 7.28 5.28
N SER A 115 11.52 7.80 5.65
CA SER A 115 11.67 9.21 6.03
C SER A 115 11.29 10.16 4.90
N GLU A 116 11.66 9.84 3.67
CA GLU A 116 11.33 10.66 2.50
C GLU A 116 9.83 10.64 2.18
N PHE A 117 9.23 9.44 2.19
CA PHE A 117 7.79 9.29 1.98
C PHE A 117 7.00 10.02 3.07
N GLU A 118 7.39 9.92 4.35
CA GLU A 118 6.75 10.68 5.44
C GLU A 118 6.85 12.19 5.21
N ALA A 119 8.05 12.70 4.87
CA ALA A 119 8.27 14.12 4.68
C ALA A 119 7.42 14.72 3.54
N ARG A 120 7.29 13.99 2.43
CA ARG A 120 6.61 14.50 1.22
C ARG A 120 5.12 14.20 1.17
N THR A 121 4.69 13.07 1.73
CA THR A 121 3.26 12.70 1.74
C THR A 121 2.53 13.13 3.01
N GLN A 122 3.28 13.51 4.05
CA GLN A 122 2.77 13.80 5.41
C GLN A 122 2.09 12.61 6.08
N LEU A 123 2.29 11.40 5.55
CA LEU A 123 1.86 10.17 6.20
C LEU A 123 2.83 9.82 7.32
N LYS A 124 2.39 8.98 8.26
CA LYS A 124 3.25 8.41 9.30
C LYS A 124 3.40 6.92 9.09
N GLY A 125 4.62 6.45 8.95
CA GLY A 125 4.97 5.04 8.84
C GLY A 125 5.09 4.38 10.22
N VAL A 126 4.50 3.21 10.35
CA VAL A 126 4.62 2.33 11.51
C VAL A 126 5.33 1.04 11.07
N ILE A 127 6.31 0.62 11.86
CA ILE A 127 7.03 -0.63 11.63
C ILE A 127 6.05 -1.79 11.83
N VAL A 128 6.03 -2.72 10.88
CA VAL A 128 5.24 -3.95 10.99
C VAL A 128 6.19 -5.13 11.15
N LYS A 129 5.91 -5.98 12.14
CA LYS A 129 6.70 -7.21 12.33
C LYS A 129 6.50 -8.15 11.13
N GLY A 130 7.61 -8.72 10.66
CA GLY A 130 7.70 -9.81 9.68
C GLY A 130 6.75 -10.96 10.00
#